data_AF-A0A8J3AG66-F1
#
_entry.id   AF-A0A8J3AG66-F1
#
_cell.length_a   1.000
_cell.length_b   1.000
_cell.length_c   1.000
_cell.angle_alpha   90.00
_cell.angle_beta   90.00
_cell.angle_gamma   90.00
#
_symmetry.space_group_name_H-M   'P 1'
#
loop_
_entity.id
_entity.type
_entity.pdbx_description
1 polymer ?
#
loop_
_entity_poly.entity_id
_entity_poly.type
_entity_poly.pdbx_seq_one_letter_code
_entity_poly.pdbx_strand_id
1 'polypeptide(L)' 'MIQIATRVDDEVAQEFKEITRQLGTTPADAMRMFIKTFNAHRGFPYEVRLQYDAKPLAHEQEALQTIDALSDEMIDHAW' A
#
# COMPACT_ATOMS: atom_id res chain seq x y z
N MET A 1 1.91 -25.43 -14.39
CA MET A 1 1.33 -24.12 -13.99
C MET A 1 0.80 -24.27 -12.57
N ILE A 2 0.96 -23.25 -11.73
CA ILE A 2 0.48 -23.25 -10.34
C ILE A 2 -0.66 -22.23 -10.24
N GLN A 3 -1.74 -22.58 -9.54
CA GLN A 3 -2.85 -21.68 -9.26
C GLN A 3 -2.66 -21.02 -7.89
N ILE A 4 -2.77 -19.70 -7.84
CA ILE A 4 -2.84 -18.91 -6.60
C ILE A 4 -4.29 -18.44 -6.47
N ALA A 5 -4.92 -18.74 -5.33
CA ALA A 5 -6.31 -18.38 -5.07
C ALA A 5 -6.42 -17.69 -3.70
N THR A 6 -7.22 -16.63 -3.67
CA THR A 6 -7.47 -15.83 -2.46
C THR A 6 -8.97 -15.55 -2.38
N ARG A 7 -9.54 -15.61 -1.17
CA ARG A 7 -10.92 -15.20 -0.94
C ARG A 7 -10.99 -13.68 -0.88
N VAL A 8 -12.00 -13.12 -1.53
CA VAL A 8 -12.31 -11.69 -1.54
C VAL A 8 -13.81 -11.55 -1.36
N ASP A 9 -14.25 -10.42 -0.80
CA ASP A 9 -15.67 -10.13 -0.66
C ASP A 9 -16.35 -10.02 -2.03
N ASP A 10 -17.63 -10.40 -2.07
CA ASP A 10 -18.38 -10.47 -3.33
C ASP A 10 -18.43 -9.12 -4.05
N GLU A 11 -18.62 -8.02 -3.31
CA GLU A 11 -18.65 -6.66 -3.85
C GLU A 11 -17.33 -6.28 -4.52
N VAL A 12 -16.20 -6.52 -3.83
CA VAL A 12 -14.85 -6.28 -4.35
C VAL A 12 -14.58 -7.15 -5.58
N ALA A 13 -15.02 -8.39 -5.58
CA ALA A 13 -14.86 -9.31 -6.71
C ALA A 13 -15.66 -8.85 -7.94
N GLN A 14 -16.86 -8.32 -7.75
CA GLN A 14 -17.68 -7.80 -8.86
C GLN A 14 -17.10 -6.51 -9.43
N GLU A 15 -16.67 -5.58 -8.57
CA GLU A 15 -16.01 -4.35 -9.01
C GLU A 15 -14.75 -4.65 -9.83
N PHE A 16 -13.89 -5.56 -9.34
CA PHE A 16 -12.68 -5.94 -10.06
C PHE A 16 -12.98 -6.58 -11.43
N LYS A 17 -14.02 -7.41 -11.53
CA LYS A 17 -14.47 -7.99 -12.80
C LYS A 17 -14.96 -6.94 -13.78
N GLU A 18 -15.72 -5.95 -13.30
CA GLU A 18 -16.26 -4.90 -14.16
C GLU A 18 -15.16 -3.97 -14.66
N ILE A 19 -14.24 -3.54 -13.79
CA ILE A 19 -13.09 -2.71 -14.19
C ILE A 19 -12.24 -3.42 -15.22
N THR A 20 -11.89 -4.69 -14.99
CA THR A 20 -11.06 -5.47 -15.92
C THR A 20 -11.73 -5.64 -17.28
N ARG A 21 -13.07 -5.83 -17.31
CA ARG A 21 -13.88 -5.86 -18.53
C ARG A 21 -13.84 -4.53 -19.27
N GLN A 22 -14.02 -3.40 -18.58
CA GLN A 22 -13.97 -2.06 -19.18
C GLN A 22 -12.60 -1.75 -19.78
N LEU A 23 -11.52 -2.25 -19.17
CA LEU A 23 -10.16 -2.13 -19.68
C LEU A 23 -9.84 -3.10 -20.84
N GLY A 24 -10.79 -3.96 -21.25
CA GLY A 24 -10.57 -4.95 -22.30
C GLY A 24 -9.63 -6.08 -21.89
N THR A 25 -9.55 -6.39 -20.59
CA THR A 25 -8.68 -7.42 -20.02
C THR A 25 -9.50 -8.50 -19.30
N THR A 26 -8.82 -9.48 -18.70
CA THR A 26 -9.44 -10.41 -17.77
C THR A 26 -8.90 -10.21 -16.35
N PRO A 27 -9.66 -10.57 -15.29
CA PRO A 27 -9.14 -10.62 -13.93
C PRO A 27 -7.84 -11.41 -13.81
N ALA A 28 -7.72 -12.51 -14.56
CA ALA A 28 -6.52 -13.33 -14.58
C ALA A 28 -5.33 -12.60 -15.21
N ASP A 29 -5.54 -11.81 -16.27
CA ASP A 29 -4.48 -11.00 -16.87
C ASP A 29 -4.02 -9.87 -15.95
N ALA A 30 -4.96 -9.19 -15.30
CA ALA A 30 -4.66 -8.17 -14.31
C ALA A 30 -3.84 -8.74 -13.14
N MET A 31 -4.23 -9.91 -12.60
CA MET A 31 -3.46 -10.59 -11.55
C MET A 31 -2.07 -11.03 -12.03
N ARG A 32 -1.95 -11.57 -13.25
CA ARG A 32 -0.65 -11.91 -13.85
C ARG A 32 0.25 -10.68 -13.97
N MET A 33 -0.30 -9.54 -14.38
CA MET A 33 0.43 -8.28 -14.51
C MET A 33 0.85 -7.73 -13.13
N PHE A 34 -0.03 -7.80 -12.14
CA PHE A 34 0.28 -7.43 -10.76
C PHE A 34 1.44 -8.26 -10.21
N ILE A 35 1.38 -9.59 -10.31
CA ILE A 35 2.44 -10.49 -9.80
C ILE A 35 3.79 -10.19 -10.47
N LYS A 36 3.80 -9.98 -11.78
CA LYS A 36 5.03 -9.61 -12.51
C LYS A 36 5.61 -8.30 -11.98
N THR A 37 4.77 -7.30 -11.79
CA THR A 37 5.19 -5.97 -11.32
C THR A 37 5.67 -6.02 -9.88
N PHE A 38 4.96 -6.75 -9.01
CA PHE A 38 5.33 -6.95 -7.61
C PHE A 38 6.71 -7.59 -7.49
N ASN A 39 6.97 -8.64 -8.26
CA ASN A 39 8.27 -9.31 -8.26
C ASN A 39 9.38 -8.41 -8.81
N ALA A 40 9.10 -7.63 -9.87
CA ALA A 40 10.07 -6.72 -10.46
C ALA A 40 10.49 -5.61 -9.48
N HIS A 41 9.57 -5.13 -8.64
CA HIS A 41 9.83 -4.10 -7.63
C HIS A 41 10.28 -4.67 -6.28
N ARG A 42 10.37 -6.00 -6.16
CA ARG A 42 10.60 -6.72 -4.88
C ARG A 42 9.61 -6.29 -3.78
N GLY A 43 8.37 -6.01 -4.15
CA GLY A 43 7.37 -5.44 -3.27
C GLY A 43 6.23 -4.77 -4.05
N PHE A 44 5.36 -4.06 -3.35
CA PHE A 44 4.25 -3.36 -4.01
C PHE A 44 4.77 -2.27 -4.96
N PRO A 45 4.13 -2.08 -6.13
CA PRO A 45 4.52 -1.06 -7.10
C PRO A 45 4.09 0.36 -6.69
N TYR A 46 3.46 0.49 -5.53
CA TYR A 46 3.07 1.74 -4.91
C TYR A 46 3.52 1.72 -3.46
N GLU A 47 3.62 2.91 -2.89
CA GLU A 47 4.06 3.05 -1.52
C GLU A 47 2.98 2.58 -0.55
N VAL A 48 3.28 1.55 0.23
CA VAL A 48 2.39 1.03 1.26
C VAL A 48 2.79 1.64 2.59
N ARG A 49 2.09 2.71 2.97
CA ARG A 49 2.25 3.38 4.27
C ARG A 49 1.03 3.11 5.14
N LEU A 50 1.24 2.98 6.44
CA LEU A 50 0.15 3.17 7.40
C LEU A 50 -0.29 4.64 7.32
N GLN A 51 -1.60 4.88 7.27
CA GLN A 51 -2.09 6.24 7.41
C GLN A 51 -1.73 6.71 8.81
N TYR A 52 -0.79 7.65 8.89
CA TYR A 52 -0.59 8.43 10.11
C TYR A 52 -1.67 9.51 10.08
N ASP A 53 -2.60 9.49 11.03
CA ASP A 53 -3.49 10.62 11.30
C ASP A 53 -2.62 11.77 11.82
N ALA A 54 -1.86 12.39 10.91
CA ALA A 54 -1.04 13.54 11.19
C ALA A 54 -1.98 14.71 11.45
N LYS A 55 -2.24 14.99 12.72
CA LYS A 55 -2.87 16.24 13.12
C LYS A 55 -1.97 17.37 12.63
N PRO A 56 -2.51 18.39 11.95
CA PRO A 56 -1.75 19.57 11.60
C PRO A 56 -1.16 20.16 12.88
N LEU A 57 0.15 20.32 12.92
CA LEU A 57 0.85 20.99 14.01
C LEU A 57 0.40 22.45 13.98
N ALA A 58 -0.20 22.94 15.06
CA ALA A 58 -0.81 24.26 15.09
C ALA A 58 0.23 25.38 15.18
N HIS A 59 1.40 25.08 15.77
CA HIS A 59 2.44 26.05 16.10
C HIS A 59 3.85 25.50 15.87
N GLU A 60 4.81 26.40 15.63
CA GLU A 60 6.23 26.08 15.39
C GLU A 60 6.87 25.31 16.55
N GLN A 61 6.52 25.64 17.81
CA GLN A 61 6.98 24.85 18.96
C GLN A 61 6.53 23.38 18.94
N GLU A 62 5.33 23.10 18.42
CA GLU A 62 4.80 21.73 18.34
C GLU A 62 5.56 20.92 17.29
N ALA A 63 5.97 21.57 16.20
CA ALA A 63 6.82 20.96 15.17
C ALA A 63 8.20 20.60 15.70
N LEU A 64 8.83 21.52 16.44
CA LEU A 64 10.15 21.26 17.05
C LEU A 64 10.08 20.09 18.05
N GLN A 65 9.07 20.06 18.92
CA GLN A 65 8.88 18.96 19.87
C GLN A 65 8.62 17.61 19.18
N THR A 66 7.88 17.62 18.06
CA THR A 66 7.61 16.41 17.28
C THR A 66 8.88 15.90 16.60
N ILE A 67 9.71 16.81 16.06
CA ILE A 67 11.00 16.46 15.44
C ILE A 67 11.96 15.88 16.47
N ASP A 68 12.05 16.48 17.66
CA ASP A 68 12.89 15.97 18.74
C ASP A 68 12.44 14.57 19.18
N ALA A 69 11.14 14.37 19.40
CA ALA A 69 10.58 13.07 19.77
C ALA A 69 10.83 11.97 18.72
N LEU A 70 10.66 12.30 17.43
CA LEU A 70 10.95 11.36 16.33
C LEU A 70 12.44 11.04 16.23
N SER A 71 13.31 12.02 16.51
CA SER A 71 14.76 11.83 16.48
C SER A 71 15.22 10.87 17.58
N ASP A 72 14.64 10.99 18.78
CA ASP A 72 14.92 10.08 19.89
C ASP A 72 14.44 8.65 19.60
N GLU A 73 13.24 8.48 19.02
CA GLU A 73 12.70 7.16 18.64
C GLU A 73 13.54 6.48 17.55
N MET A 74 14.05 7.24 16.58
CA MET A 74 14.95 6.72 15.54
C MET A 74 16.33 6.29 16.09
N ILE A 75 16.82 6.96 17.13
CA ILE A 75 18.09 6.61 17.79
C ILE A 75 17.92 5.33 18.62
N ASP A 76 16.78 5.16 19.30
CA ASP A 76 16.50 3.98 20.13
C ASP A 76 16.32 2.71 19.28
N HIS A 77 15.69 2.82 18.10
CA HIS A 77 15.52 1.70 17.17
C HIS A 77 16.77 1.37 16.32
N ALA A 78 17.86 2.11 16.47
CA ALA A 78 19.13 1.87 15.77
C ALA A 78 20.12 0.98 16.56
N TRP A 79 19.72 0.49 17.75
CA TRP A 79 20.52 -0.40 18.61
C TRP A 79 19.84 -1.74 18.88
#